data_AF-A0A194V171-F1
#
_entry.id   AF-A0A194V171-F1
#
_cell.length_a   1.000
_cell.length_b   1.000
_cell.length_c   1.000
_cell.angle_alpha   90.00
_cell.angle_beta   90.00
_cell.angle_gamma   90.00
#
_symmetry.space_group_name_H-M   'P 1'
#
loop_
_entity.id
_entity.type
_entity.pdbx_description
1 polymer ?
#
loop_
_entity_poly.entity_id
_entity_poly.type
_entity_poly.pdbx_seq_one_letter_code
_entity_poly.pdbx_strand_id
1 'polypeptide(L)'
;MQPVQASLQTAFETLSTAELGILDHLPAELMSTVLRKLDIRSFFRFRQVNRRARVLSTELWEYKLVSKHGLEGLRGVLRAELSHCFTIDDLYRALITDKCSTFESDCYFRILTNRHVKYITIKAGALDAESLDDMPLDFQNILPPLPYEANTWKTAYITRNPSSRQLEATFSSADLPSVKTIWHPRMIDYLDIERTEYLTVRAQECKLKADPALRMIAKMARFHWEVQYMEAKTRMYQVLDGRGTAPKFLGHIYEADRVIGFLLEKVPDGRNAEPADLEICHAALRRFHALGFLHGDCNKYNFIIRPDGQVVLIDFEKSEPCADPALLEAEIASLKGKLADTTGRGGGLLSRALRDSDGELEG
;
A
#
# COMPACT_ATOMS: atom_id res chain seq x y z
N MET A 1 -37.04 18.69 -11.04
CA MET A 1 -35.76 17.93 -10.93
C MET A 1 -35.91 16.42 -11.19
N GLN A 2 -37.01 15.78 -10.77
CA GLN A 2 -37.30 14.35 -11.00
C GLN A 2 -37.31 13.85 -12.47
N PRO A 3 -37.68 14.62 -13.52
CA PRO A 3 -37.81 14.06 -14.88
C PRO A 3 -36.47 13.62 -15.50
N VAL A 4 -35.40 14.38 -15.23
CA VAL A 4 -34.06 14.09 -15.76
C VAL A 4 -33.46 12.87 -15.07
N GLN A 5 -33.65 12.75 -13.76
CA GLN A 5 -33.16 11.61 -12.98
C GLN A 5 -33.84 10.30 -13.41
N ALA A 6 -35.16 10.32 -13.62
CA ALA A 6 -35.89 9.17 -14.15
C ALA A 6 -35.37 8.74 -15.53
N SER A 7 -35.16 9.68 -16.47
CA SER A 7 -34.64 9.39 -17.81
C SER A 7 -33.20 8.82 -17.80
N LEU A 8 -32.38 9.21 -16.83
CA LEU A 8 -31.03 8.67 -16.67
C LEU A 8 -31.02 7.25 -16.11
N GLN A 9 -31.97 6.92 -15.23
CA GLN A 9 -31.99 5.66 -14.49
C GLN A 9 -32.78 4.54 -15.18
N THR A 10 -33.64 4.85 -16.16
CA THR A 10 -34.47 3.84 -16.82
C THR A 10 -34.04 3.54 -18.27
N ALA A 11 -34.07 2.25 -18.60
CA ALA A 11 -34.15 1.78 -19.98
C ALA A 11 -35.60 1.91 -20.48
N PHE A 12 -35.80 1.96 -21.80
CA PHE A 12 -37.15 1.92 -22.36
C PHE A 12 -37.76 0.52 -22.16
N GLU A 13 -39.04 0.44 -21.84
CA GLU A 13 -39.78 -0.82 -21.57
C GLU A 13 -39.92 -1.73 -22.82
N THR A 14 -39.57 -1.22 -24.00
CA THR A 14 -39.70 -1.95 -25.26
C THR A 14 -38.41 -2.67 -25.63
N LEU A 15 -38.53 -3.95 -26.00
CA LEU A 15 -37.41 -4.80 -26.40
C LEU A 15 -36.58 -4.16 -27.54
N SER A 16 -35.26 -4.39 -27.50
CA SER A 16 -34.36 -3.91 -28.56
C SER A 16 -34.61 -4.70 -29.83
N THR A 17 -34.86 -3.99 -30.94
CA THR A 17 -35.03 -4.59 -32.27
C THR A 17 -33.76 -4.54 -33.12
N ALA A 18 -32.70 -3.88 -32.62
CA ALA A 18 -31.42 -3.73 -33.31
C ALA A 18 -30.25 -4.13 -32.41
N GLU A 19 -29.25 -4.77 -33.01
CA GLU A 19 -27.99 -5.17 -32.41
C GLU A 19 -26.95 -4.02 -32.43
N LEU A 20 -25.83 -4.20 -31.74
CA LEU A 20 -24.65 -3.33 -31.75
C LEU A 20 -23.59 -3.80 -32.77
N GLY A 21 -23.95 -4.76 -33.63
CA GLY A 21 -23.04 -5.35 -34.62
C GLY A 21 -21.87 -6.06 -33.95
N ILE A 22 -20.65 -5.69 -34.33
CA ILE A 22 -19.41 -6.33 -33.83
C ILE A 22 -19.32 -6.25 -32.30
N LEU A 23 -19.85 -5.19 -31.68
CA LEU A 23 -19.79 -5.03 -30.22
C LEU A 23 -20.66 -6.03 -29.45
N ASP A 24 -21.75 -6.56 -30.03
CA ASP A 24 -22.57 -7.59 -29.37
C ASP A 24 -21.85 -8.97 -29.30
N HIS A 25 -20.74 -9.13 -30.03
CA HIS A 25 -19.90 -10.34 -29.96
C HIS A 25 -18.93 -10.32 -28.77
N LEU A 26 -18.82 -9.19 -28.07
CA LEU A 26 -17.98 -9.08 -26.88
C LEU A 26 -18.67 -9.74 -25.67
N PRO A 27 -17.93 -10.51 -24.86
CA PRO A 27 -18.38 -10.90 -23.53
C PRO A 27 -18.83 -9.70 -22.71
N ALA A 28 -19.80 -9.92 -21.81
CA ALA A 28 -20.38 -8.86 -21.00
C ALA A 28 -19.34 -8.13 -20.15
N GLU A 29 -18.28 -8.84 -19.73
CA GLU A 29 -17.15 -8.34 -18.96
C GLU A 29 -16.30 -7.33 -19.76
N LEU A 30 -16.03 -7.65 -21.03
CA LEU A 30 -15.27 -6.77 -21.93
C LEU A 30 -16.11 -5.56 -22.32
N MET A 31 -17.39 -5.76 -22.62
CA MET A 31 -18.33 -4.65 -22.84
C MET A 31 -18.37 -3.70 -21.64
N SER A 32 -18.48 -4.23 -20.42
CA SER A 32 -18.47 -3.42 -19.20
C SER A 32 -17.15 -2.65 -19.03
N THR A 33 -16.02 -3.29 -19.35
CA THR A 33 -14.70 -2.65 -19.27
C THR A 33 -14.55 -1.50 -20.27
N VAL A 34 -15.01 -1.70 -21.51
CA VAL A 34 -15.05 -0.65 -22.53
C VAL A 34 -15.90 0.53 -22.04
N LEU A 35 -17.10 0.25 -21.53
CA LEU A 35 -18.02 1.28 -21.04
C LEU A 35 -17.44 2.09 -19.86
N ARG A 36 -16.70 1.46 -18.94
CA ARG A 36 -16.02 2.17 -17.84
C ARG A 36 -14.92 3.11 -18.32
N LYS A 37 -14.30 2.83 -19.47
CA LYS A 37 -13.18 3.60 -20.03
C LYS A 37 -13.61 4.72 -20.96
N LEU A 38 -14.89 4.78 -21.34
CA LEU A 38 -15.41 5.90 -22.11
C LEU A 38 -15.48 7.16 -21.22
N ASP A 39 -14.98 8.27 -21.76
CA ASP A 39 -15.29 9.59 -21.20
C ASP A 39 -16.80 9.82 -21.20
N ILE A 40 -17.31 10.63 -20.27
CA ILE A 40 -18.73 10.87 -20.06
C ILE A 40 -19.43 11.31 -21.36
N ARG A 41 -18.77 12.12 -22.20
CA ARG A 41 -19.34 12.56 -23.48
C ARG A 41 -19.49 11.39 -24.45
N SER A 42 -18.46 10.57 -24.61
CA SER A 42 -18.49 9.37 -25.45
C SER A 42 -19.47 8.32 -24.92
N PHE A 43 -19.55 8.16 -23.59
CA PHE A 43 -20.51 7.28 -22.92
C PHE A 43 -21.96 7.68 -23.22
N PHE A 44 -22.30 8.97 -23.12
CA PHE A 44 -23.65 9.44 -23.45
C PHE A 44 -23.97 9.34 -24.94
N ARG A 45 -22.99 9.56 -25.82
CA ARG A 45 -23.15 9.32 -27.26
C ARG A 45 -23.44 7.85 -27.54
N PHE A 46 -22.66 6.94 -26.96
CA PHE A 46 -22.89 5.49 -27.05
C PHE A 46 -24.29 5.12 -26.56
N ARG A 47 -24.69 5.61 -25.37
CA ARG A 47 -26.02 5.39 -24.79
C ARG A 47 -27.17 5.84 -25.71
N GLN A 48 -26.92 6.77 -26.63
CA GLN A 48 -27.89 7.30 -27.59
C GLN A 48 -27.90 6.57 -28.94
N VAL A 49 -26.97 5.65 -29.19
CA VAL A 49 -26.84 4.94 -30.48
C VAL A 49 -28.10 4.11 -30.79
N ASN A 50 -28.53 3.27 -29.86
CA ASN A 50 -29.76 2.47 -29.99
C ASN A 50 -30.26 2.00 -28.61
N ARG A 51 -31.37 1.26 -28.59
CA ARG A 51 -31.96 0.73 -27.34
C ARG A 51 -31.01 -0.24 -26.62
N ARG A 52 -30.29 -1.10 -27.35
CA ARG A 52 -29.31 -2.05 -26.80
C ARG A 52 -28.18 -1.35 -26.06
N ALA A 53 -27.56 -0.34 -26.67
CA ALA A 53 -26.53 0.50 -26.03
C ALA A 53 -27.06 1.19 -24.79
N ARG A 54 -28.31 1.67 -24.83
CA ARG A 54 -28.97 2.27 -23.67
C ARG A 54 -29.15 1.30 -22.52
N VAL A 55 -29.56 0.06 -22.80
CA VAL A 55 -29.70 -1.01 -21.80
C VAL A 55 -28.34 -1.28 -21.15
N LEU A 56 -27.31 -1.59 -21.93
CA LEU A 56 -25.97 -1.89 -21.42
C LEU A 56 -25.39 -0.75 -20.56
N SER A 57 -25.51 0.49 -21.04
CA SER A 57 -25.06 1.68 -20.29
C SER A 57 -25.81 1.86 -18.98
N THR A 58 -27.12 1.56 -18.96
CA THR A 58 -27.97 1.72 -17.78
C THR A 58 -27.79 0.55 -16.81
N GLU A 59 -27.37 -0.62 -17.29
CA GLU A 59 -27.11 -1.81 -16.48
C GLU A 59 -25.77 -1.76 -15.75
N LEU A 60 -24.81 -1.00 -16.27
CA LEU A 60 -23.50 -0.75 -15.66
C LEU A 60 -23.65 -0.26 -14.21
N TRP A 61 -23.03 -0.98 -13.27
CA TRP A 61 -23.19 -0.77 -11.83
C TRP A 61 -22.74 0.63 -11.39
N GLU A 62 -21.60 1.07 -11.89
CA GLU A 62 -20.99 2.36 -11.62
C GLU A 62 -21.91 3.50 -12.07
N TYR A 63 -22.50 3.38 -13.26
CA TYR A 63 -23.46 4.34 -13.79
C TYR A 63 -24.77 4.37 -12.98
N LYS A 64 -25.28 3.21 -12.54
CA LYS A 64 -26.46 3.14 -11.66
C LYS A 64 -26.25 3.92 -10.37
N LEU A 65 -25.08 3.77 -9.74
CA LEU A 65 -24.76 4.49 -8.51
C LEU A 65 -24.50 5.98 -8.75
N VAL A 66 -23.79 6.35 -9.82
CA VAL A 66 -23.55 7.76 -10.16
C VAL A 66 -24.85 8.49 -10.49
N SER A 67 -25.72 7.90 -11.32
CA SER A 67 -27.01 8.50 -11.69
C SER A 67 -28.00 8.57 -10.53
N LYS A 68 -27.83 7.74 -9.49
CA LYS A 68 -28.68 7.72 -8.29
C LYS A 68 -28.16 8.65 -7.20
N HIS A 69 -26.87 8.63 -6.92
CA HIS A 69 -26.26 9.27 -5.75
C HIS A 69 -25.31 10.44 -6.09
N GLY A 70 -24.71 10.45 -7.29
CA GLY A 70 -23.73 11.46 -7.71
C GLY A 70 -24.21 12.43 -8.79
N LEU A 71 -25.52 12.66 -8.89
CA LEU A 71 -26.12 13.42 -9.98
C LEU A 71 -25.61 14.87 -10.05
N GLU A 72 -25.31 15.50 -8.91
CA GLU A 72 -24.79 16.88 -8.90
C GLU A 72 -23.33 16.95 -9.38
N GLY A 73 -22.49 15.96 -9.07
CA GLY A 73 -21.13 15.86 -9.61
C GLY A 73 -21.15 15.69 -11.13
N LEU A 74 -22.00 14.79 -11.62
CA LEU A 74 -22.21 14.59 -13.07
C LEU A 74 -22.69 15.88 -13.76
N ARG A 75 -23.63 16.61 -13.14
CA ARG A 75 -24.09 17.92 -13.65
C ARG A 75 -22.98 18.97 -13.64
N GLY A 76 -22.16 19.00 -12.60
CA GLY A 76 -21.01 19.90 -12.47
C GLY A 76 -20.04 19.71 -13.64
N VAL A 77 -19.64 18.47 -13.91
CA VAL A 77 -18.75 18.12 -15.02
C VAL A 77 -19.35 18.54 -16.38
N LEU A 78 -20.64 18.31 -16.60
CA LEU A 78 -21.31 18.69 -17.85
C LEU A 78 -21.40 20.21 -18.01
N ARG A 79 -21.73 20.95 -16.95
CA ARG A 79 -21.83 22.42 -16.97
C ARG A 79 -20.49 23.11 -17.13
N ALA A 80 -19.43 22.52 -16.59
CA ALA A 80 -18.06 22.99 -16.75
C ALA A 80 -17.43 22.56 -18.08
N GLU A 81 -18.17 21.88 -18.96
CA GLU A 81 -17.70 21.34 -20.23
C GLU A 81 -16.54 20.31 -20.13
N LEU A 82 -16.31 19.75 -18.94
CA LEU A 82 -15.24 18.79 -18.66
C LEU A 82 -15.61 17.32 -18.95
N SER A 83 -16.75 17.09 -19.61
CA SER A 83 -17.27 15.72 -19.86
C SER A 83 -16.39 14.84 -20.74
N HIS A 84 -15.38 15.41 -21.39
CA HIS A 84 -14.38 14.70 -22.18
C HIS A 84 -13.13 14.30 -21.35
N CYS A 85 -12.99 14.84 -20.14
CA CYS A 85 -11.84 14.59 -19.26
C CYS A 85 -12.10 13.52 -18.20
N PHE A 86 -13.37 13.19 -17.93
CA PHE A 86 -13.77 12.29 -16.85
C PHE A 86 -14.61 11.14 -17.38
N THR A 87 -14.48 9.98 -16.77
CA THR A 87 -15.29 8.77 -17.01
C THR A 87 -16.39 8.61 -15.96
N ILE A 88 -17.31 7.67 -16.20
CA ILE A 88 -18.26 7.25 -15.16
C ILE A 88 -17.55 6.57 -13.99
N ASP A 89 -16.42 5.88 -14.23
CA ASP A 89 -15.62 5.23 -13.18
C ASP A 89 -14.99 6.28 -12.24
N ASP A 90 -14.54 7.42 -12.77
CA ASP A 90 -13.97 8.51 -11.96
C ASP A 90 -15.01 9.09 -10.99
N LEU A 91 -16.22 9.36 -11.49
CA LEU A 91 -17.33 9.81 -10.66
C LEU A 91 -17.79 8.74 -9.66
N TYR A 92 -17.79 7.47 -10.06
CA TYR A 92 -18.12 6.37 -9.19
C TYR A 92 -17.11 6.23 -8.06
N ARG A 93 -15.80 6.25 -8.36
CA ARG A 93 -14.73 6.26 -7.36
C ARG A 93 -14.92 7.41 -6.39
N ALA A 94 -15.21 8.62 -6.85
CA ALA A 94 -15.49 9.74 -5.96
C ALA A 94 -16.69 9.51 -5.02
N LEU A 95 -17.69 8.73 -5.44
CA LEU A 95 -18.88 8.42 -4.62
C LEU A 95 -18.65 7.30 -3.61
N ILE A 96 -17.83 6.30 -3.94
CA ILE A 96 -17.57 5.14 -3.07
C ILE A 96 -16.28 5.26 -2.28
N THR A 97 -15.43 6.23 -2.62
CA THR A 97 -14.29 6.59 -1.78
C THR A 97 -14.83 7.39 -0.61
N ASP A 98 -14.63 6.88 0.61
CA ASP A 98 -14.98 7.52 1.89
C ASP A 98 -14.13 8.78 2.19
N LYS A 99 -13.79 9.55 1.16
CA LYS A 99 -12.96 10.75 1.25
C LYS A 99 -13.76 11.95 0.76
N CYS A 100 -14.75 12.31 1.57
CA CYS A 100 -15.16 13.70 1.68
C CYS A 100 -13.90 14.52 2.02
N SER A 101 -13.73 15.67 1.36
CA SER A 101 -12.61 16.60 1.49
C SER A 101 -12.60 17.35 2.84
N THR A 102 -12.55 16.58 3.91
CA THR A 102 -12.06 16.99 5.22
C THR A 102 -11.07 15.91 5.63
N PHE A 103 -9.78 16.13 5.39
CA PHE A 103 -8.76 15.37 6.11
C PHE A 103 -8.95 15.71 7.59
N GLU A 104 -9.68 14.90 8.34
CA GLU A 104 -9.86 15.06 9.79
C GLU A 104 -8.55 14.82 10.57
N SER A 105 -7.50 14.40 9.86
CA SER A 105 -6.18 14.12 10.41
C SER A 105 -5.09 14.82 9.60
N ASP A 106 -3.97 15.08 10.27
CA ASP A 106 -2.80 15.68 9.66
C ASP A 106 -2.19 14.74 8.59
N CYS A 107 -1.60 15.33 7.55
CA CYS A 107 -0.89 14.60 6.50
C CYS A 107 0.61 14.61 6.77
N TYR A 108 1.29 13.49 6.53
CA TYR A 108 2.70 13.31 6.88
C TYR A 108 3.54 12.98 5.66
N PHE A 109 4.66 13.67 5.53
CA PHE A 109 5.56 13.55 4.40
C PHE A 109 7.02 13.47 4.86
N ARG A 110 7.81 12.78 4.05
CA ARG A 110 9.25 12.61 4.23
C ARG A 110 9.91 13.04 2.93
N ILE A 111 10.66 14.14 2.98
CA ILE A 111 11.32 14.71 1.80
C ILE A 111 12.83 14.61 1.94
N LEU A 112 13.53 14.55 0.81
CA LEU A 112 14.97 14.55 0.75
C LEU A 112 15.45 15.90 0.22
N THR A 113 16.18 16.66 1.04
CA THR A 113 16.76 17.96 0.66
C THR A 113 18.26 17.96 0.94
N ASN A 114 19.06 18.19 -0.09
CA ASN A 114 20.53 18.19 -0.01
C ASN A 114 21.12 17.03 0.83
N ARG A 115 20.70 15.79 0.54
CA ARG A 115 21.06 14.55 1.26
C ARG A 115 20.58 14.45 2.72
N HIS A 116 19.79 15.39 3.20
CA HIS A 116 19.15 15.34 4.50
C HIS A 116 17.67 15.00 4.35
N VAL A 117 17.21 14.04 5.13
CA VAL A 117 15.80 13.73 5.18
C VAL A 117 15.11 14.65 6.19
N LYS A 118 13.99 15.25 5.77
CA LYS A 118 13.16 16.14 6.58
C LYS A 118 11.74 15.60 6.66
N TYR A 119 11.08 15.85 7.79
CA TYR A 119 9.71 15.42 8.02
C TYR A 119 8.77 16.61 8.03
N ILE A 120 7.72 16.54 7.22
CA ILE A 120 6.74 17.62 7.11
C ILE A 120 5.39 17.07 7.52
N THR A 121 4.73 17.77 8.43
CA THR A 121 3.36 17.48 8.84
C THR A 121 2.49 18.65 8.43
N ILE A 122 1.47 18.39 7.62
CA ILE A 122 0.49 19.38 7.19
C ILE A 122 -0.74 19.21 8.07
N LYS A 123 -1.12 20.26 8.79
CA LYS A 123 -2.33 20.26 9.60
C LYS A 123 -3.56 19.95 8.75
N ALA A 124 -4.46 19.14 9.29
CA ALA A 124 -5.81 18.94 8.75
C ALA A 124 -6.44 20.26 8.23
N GLY A 125 -6.81 20.27 6.95
CA GLY A 125 -7.42 21.43 6.29
C GLY A 125 -6.47 22.60 5.96
N ALA A 126 -5.16 22.47 6.18
CA ALA A 126 -4.21 23.50 5.76
C ALA A 126 -3.96 23.51 4.25
N LEU A 127 -4.15 22.38 3.56
CA LEU A 127 -4.08 22.27 2.09
C LEU A 127 -5.36 21.61 1.57
N ASP A 128 -5.72 21.95 0.33
CA ASP A 128 -6.73 21.21 -0.44
C ASP A 128 -6.17 19.86 -0.91
N ALA A 129 -7.07 19.00 -1.40
CA ALA A 129 -6.72 17.64 -1.80
C ALA A 129 -5.77 17.61 -3.01
N GLU A 130 -5.95 18.50 -3.98
CA GLU A 130 -5.10 18.59 -5.18
C GLU A 130 -3.66 18.93 -4.79
N SER A 131 -3.48 19.94 -3.94
CA SER A 131 -2.18 20.31 -3.38
C SER A 131 -1.54 19.19 -2.55
N LEU A 132 -2.33 18.37 -1.86
CA LEU A 132 -1.80 17.24 -1.10
C LEU A 132 -1.36 16.07 -2.00
N ASP A 133 -2.09 15.83 -3.09
CA ASP A 133 -1.77 14.82 -4.09
C ASP A 133 -0.49 15.19 -4.86
N ASP A 134 -0.29 16.48 -5.16
CA ASP A 134 0.89 17.00 -5.85
C ASP A 134 2.12 17.18 -4.94
N MET A 135 1.95 17.17 -3.62
CA MET A 135 3.01 17.41 -2.64
C MET A 135 4.29 16.59 -2.88
N PRO A 136 4.23 15.26 -3.16
CA PRO A 136 5.45 14.47 -3.38
C PRO A 136 6.28 14.92 -4.60
N LEU A 137 5.66 15.60 -5.57
CA LEU A 137 6.30 16.02 -6.82
C LEU A 137 6.59 17.52 -6.85
N ASP A 138 5.82 18.34 -6.15
CA ASP A 138 5.86 19.80 -6.26
C ASP A 138 5.89 20.56 -4.92
N PHE A 139 6.42 19.92 -3.86
CA PHE A 139 6.44 20.52 -2.51
C PHE A 139 7.09 21.91 -2.43
N GLN A 140 8.00 22.28 -3.34
CA GLN A 140 8.66 23.59 -3.32
C GLN A 140 7.73 24.74 -3.72
N ASN A 141 6.75 24.46 -4.58
CA ASN A 141 5.76 25.46 -5.01
C ASN A 141 4.50 25.46 -4.12
N ILE A 142 4.21 24.32 -3.46
CA ILE A 142 3.05 24.15 -2.59
C ILE A 142 3.31 24.70 -1.18
N LEU A 143 4.51 24.49 -0.64
CA LEU A 143 4.87 24.89 0.72
C LEU A 143 5.35 26.34 0.78
N PRO A 144 5.26 27.00 1.95
CA PRO A 144 5.93 28.28 2.14
C PRO A 144 7.45 28.11 1.95
N PRO A 145 8.21 29.17 1.59
CA PRO A 145 9.66 29.07 1.42
C PRO A 145 10.33 28.54 2.68
N LEU A 146 10.75 27.27 2.66
CA LEU A 146 11.43 26.63 3.79
C LEU A 146 12.96 26.73 3.61
N PRO A 147 13.73 26.79 4.70
CA PRO A 147 15.19 26.74 4.63
C PRO A 147 15.66 25.30 4.39
N TYR A 148 15.44 24.77 3.19
CA TYR A 148 15.71 23.36 2.83
C TYR A 148 17.17 22.95 2.99
N GLU A 149 18.08 23.91 2.79
CA GLU A 149 19.53 23.74 2.92
C GLU A 149 20.02 23.83 4.38
N ALA A 150 19.16 24.27 5.31
CA ALA A 150 19.56 24.43 6.70
C ALA A 150 19.45 23.10 7.46
N ASN A 151 20.52 22.77 8.18
CA ASN A 151 20.57 21.62 9.09
C ASN A 151 20.06 21.94 10.50
N THR A 152 19.47 23.12 10.70
CA THR A 152 18.93 23.59 11.97
C THR A 152 17.57 22.99 12.33
N TRP A 153 16.97 22.18 11.45
CA TRP A 153 15.66 21.56 11.69
C TRP A 153 15.60 20.14 11.10
N LYS A 154 14.80 19.29 11.75
CA LYS A 154 14.50 17.91 11.33
C LYS A 154 13.02 17.76 10.93
N THR A 155 12.12 18.50 11.59
CA THR A 155 10.68 18.46 11.31
C THR A 155 10.09 19.87 11.11
N ALA A 156 9.04 19.95 10.31
CA ALA A 156 8.24 21.16 10.12
C ALA A 156 6.74 20.83 10.25
N TYR A 157 6.02 21.65 11.01
CA TYR A 157 4.57 21.62 11.12
C TYR A 157 3.98 22.80 10.33
N ILE A 158 3.15 22.50 9.34
CA ILE A 158 2.58 23.48 8.42
C ILE A 158 1.11 23.69 8.76
N THR A 159 0.74 24.94 8.99
CA THR A 159 -0.63 25.36 9.25
C THR A 159 -1.07 26.41 8.23
N ARG A 160 -2.38 26.64 8.11
CA ARG A 160 -2.92 27.76 7.37
C ARG A 160 -3.43 28.82 8.32
N ASN A 161 -2.93 30.03 8.19
CA ASN A 161 -3.40 31.17 8.96
C ASN A 161 -4.87 31.47 8.61
N PRO A 162 -5.79 31.53 9.59
CA PRO A 162 -7.21 31.72 9.30
C PRO A 162 -7.55 33.09 8.72
N SER A 163 -6.75 34.11 9.04
CA SER A 163 -6.97 35.51 8.60
C SER A 163 -6.30 35.80 7.26
N SER A 164 -5.00 35.53 7.12
CA SER A 164 -4.26 35.82 5.89
C SER A 164 -4.41 34.74 4.81
N ARG A 165 -4.90 33.55 5.19
CA ARG A 165 -4.96 32.34 4.35
C ARG A 165 -3.60 31.84 3.88
N GLN A 166 -2.49 32.41 4.33
CA GLN A 166 -1.14 31.96 3.99
C GLN A 166 -0.75 30.73 4.81
N LEU A 167 0.19 29.95 4.28
CA LEU A 167 0.79 28.83 5.00
C LEU A 167 1.92 29.33 5.90
N GLU A 168 1.98 28.78 7.11
CA GLU A 168 3.00 29.08 8.11
C GLU A 168 3.71 27.79 8.52
N ALA A 169 5.02 27.87 8.77
CA ALA A 169 5.83 26.74 9.16
C ALA A 169 6.42 26.93 10.56
N THR A 170 6.24 25.92 11.43
CA THR A 170 6.94 25.82 12.71
C THR A 170 7.98 24.71 12.63
N PHE A 171 9.24 25.04 12.91
CA PHE A 171 10.35 24.10 12.81
C PHE A 171 10.73 23.50 14.16
N SER A 172 11.23 22.26 14.14
CA SER A 172 11.85 21.62 15.30
C SER A 172 13.12 20.89 14.91
N SER A 173 14.12 20.97 15.80
CA SER A 173 15.39 20.24 15.73
C SER A 173 15.45 19.08 16.72
N ALA A 174 14.33 18.75 17.37
CA ALA A 174 14.28 17.70 18.39
C ALA A 174 14.72 16.35 17.83
N ASP A 175 15.39 15.56 18.68
CA ASP A 175 15.84 14.23 18.30
C ASP A 175 14.68 13.30 18.02
N LEU A 176 14.82 12.56 16.93
CA LEU A 176 13.83 11.58 16.51
C LEU A 176 14.19 10.20 17.09
N PRO A 177 13.19 9.38 17.44
CA PRO A 177 13.39 7.99 17.83
C PRO A 177 14.36 7.24 16.92
N SER A 178 15.23 6.43 17.52
CA SER A 178 16.20 5.55 16.86
C SER A 178 16.05 4.14 17.40
N VAL A 179 16.28 3.14 16.56
CA VAL A 179 16.57 1.77 17.03
C VAL A 179 17.75 1.85 17.99
N LYS A 180 17.64 1.17 19.13
CA LYS A 180 18.61 1.15 20.22
C LYS A 180 19.42 -0.15 20.23
N THR A 181 18.82 -1.26 19.80
CA THR A 181 19.51 -2.55 19.73
C THR A 181 20.43 -2.62 18.50
N ILE A 182 21.58 -1.96 18.57
CA ILE A 182 22.58 -1.91 17.49
C ILE A 182 23.71 -2.88 17.82
N TRP A 183 23.63 -4.10 17.26
CA TRP A 183 24.54 -5.20 17.58
C TRP A 183 25.42 -5.65 16.40
N HIS A 184 25.06 -5.27 15.17
CA HIS A 184 25.79 -5.65 13.98
C HIS A 184 26.73 -4.51 13.58
N PRO A 185 28.01 -4.76 13.26
CA PRO A 185 29.00 -3.70 13.04
C PRO A 185 28.78 -2.90 11.74
N ARG A 186 28.13 -3.51 10.75
CA ARG A 186 27.88 -2.86 9.46
C ARG A 186 26.73 -1.85 9.56
N MET A 187 27.03 -0.60 9.22
CA MET A 187 26.10 0.52 9.12
C MET A 187 25.98 0.96 7.65
N ILE A 188 24.77 1.09 7.14
CA ILE A 188 24.49 1.45 5.75
C ILE A 188 23.66 2.73 5.72
N ASP A 189 24.13 3.75 5.01
CA ASP A 189 23.35 4.97 4.77
C ASP A 189 22.14 4.61 3.92
N TYR A 190 20.95 5.03 4.35
CA TYR A 190 19.72 4.90 3.57
C TYR A 190 19.87 5.40 2.13
N LEU A 191 20.67 6.46 1.90
CA LEU A 191 20.91 7.00 0.57
C LEU A 191 21.77 6.12 -0.34
N ASP A 192 22.46 5.12 0.22
CA ASP A 192 23.24 4.16 -0.55
C ASP A 192 22.42 2.94 -0.99
N ILE A 193 21.16 2.87 -0.55
CA ILE A 193 20.21 1.81 -0.88
C ILE A 193 19.37 2.23 -2.09
N GLU A 194 19.32 1.38 -3.12
CA GLU A 194 18.42 1.53 -4.25
C GLU A 194 17.31 0.49 -4.16
N ARG A 195 16.05 0.95 -4.05
CA ARG A 195 14.88 0.06 -4.04
C ARG A 195 14.68 -0.54 -5.42
N THR A 196 14.49 -1.85 -5.48
CA THR A 196 14.10 -2.57 -6.68
C THR A 196 12.62 -2.92 -6.69
N GLU A 197 12.03 -3.23 -5.53
CA GLU A 197 10.62 -3.63 -5.42
C GLU A 197 10.02 -3.27 -4.05
N TYR A 198 8.73 -2.94 -4.02
CA TYR A 198 7.98 -2.75 -2.76
C TYR A 198 7.32 -4.06 -2.33
N LEU A 199 7.67 -4.57 -1.15
CA LEU A 199 7.06 -5.81 -0.62
C LEU A 199 5.89 -5.47 0.31
N THR A 200 6.13 -4.56 1.24
CA THR A 200 5.12 -4.02 2.15
C THR A 200 5.39 -2.54 2.40
N VAL A 201 4.56 -1.93 3.22
CA VAL A 201 4.72 -0.54 3.66
C VAL A 201 6.07 -0.29 4.36
N ARG A 202 6.66 -1.30 5.01
CA ARG A 202 7.92 -1.20 5.78
C ARG A 202 9.01 -2.14 5.30
N ALA A 203 8.78 -2.87 4.20
CA ALA A 203 9.72 -3.83 3.65
C ALA A 203 9.84 -3.64 2.14
N GLN A 204 11.07 -3.64 1.64
CA GLN A 204 11.36 -3.49 0.22
C GLN A 204 12.52 -4.37 -0.18
N GLU A 205 12.50 -4.85 -1.42
CA GLU A 205 13.71 -5.39 -2.04
C GLU A 205 14.61 -4.22 -2.45
N CYS A 206 15.90 -4.39 -2.25
CA CYS A 206 16.89 -3.39 -2.61
C CYS A 206 18.24 -4.01 -2.99
N LYS A 207 19.11 -3.15 -3.52
CA LYS A 207 20.53 -3.39 -3.74
C LYS A 207 21.33 -2.20 -3.19
N LEU A 208 22.62 -2.39 -2.96
CA LEU A 208 23.49 -1.24 -2.68
C LEU A 208 23.93 -0.61 -3.99
N LYS A 209 24.06 0.72 -4.02
CA LYS A 209 24.59 1.42 -5.19
C LYS A 209 26.03 0.97 -5.54
N ALA A 210 26.83 0.67 -4.50
CA ALA A 210 28.21 0.20 -4.65
C ALA A 210 28.31 -1.29 -5.03
N ASP A 211 27.26 -2.09 -4.79
CA ASP A 211 27.21 -3.51 -5.13
C ASP A 211 25.81 -3.85 -5.68
N PRO A 212 25.60 -3.63 -7.00
CA PRO A 212 24.29 -3.78 -7.62
C PRO A 212 23.92 -5.26 -7.89
N ALA A 213 24.84 -6.20 -7.69
CA ALA A 213 24.60 -7.63 -7.94
C ALA A 213 23.82 -8.27 -6.78
N LEU A 214 24.11 -7.87 -5.54
CA LEU A 214 23.48 -8.45 -4.37
C LEU A 214 22.09 -7.84 -4.11
N ARG A 215 21.06 -8.69 -4.13
CA ARG A 215 19.71 -8.34 -3.68
C ARG A 215 19.53 -8.63 -2.20
N MET A 216 18.87 -7.72 -1.50
CA MET A 216 18.63 -7.77 -0.07
C MET A 216 17.22 -7.29 0.25
N ILE A 217 16.75 -7.60 1.45
CA ILE A 217 15.48 -7.09 1.96
C ILE A 217 15.77 -6.00 2.99
N ALA A 218 15.36 -4.78 2.71
CA ALA A 218 15.42 -3.68 3.66
C ALA A 218 14.10 -3.61 4.44
N LYS A 219 14.19 -3.65 5.77
CA LYS A 219 13.08 -3.38 6.69
C LYS A 219 13.38 -2.10 7.45
N MET A 220 12.58 -1.05 7.25
CA MET A 220 12.85 0.25 7.85
C MET A 220 11.57 1.03 8.17
N ALA A 221 11.69 1.89 9.18
CA ALA A 221 10.71 2.90 9.49
C ALA A 221 10.72 3.99 8.41
N ARG A 222 9.54 4.36 7.91
CA ARG A 222 9.39 5.55 7.06
C ARG A 222 9.31 6.79 7.93
N PHE A 223 8.59 6.70 9.04
CA PHE A 223 8.40 7.79 9.98
C PHE A 223 8.92 7.44 11.36
N HIS A 224 9.21 8.46 12.16
CA HIS A 224 9.85 8.28 13.46
C HIS A 224 9.01 7.47 14.46
N TRP A 225 7.67 7.53 14.39
CA TRP A 225 6.78 6.71 15.24
C TRP A 225 6.77 5.22 14.88
N GLU A 226 7.27 4.84 13.69
CA GLU A 226 7.34 3.44 13.26
C GLU A 226 8.61 2.72 13.77
N VAL A 227 9.57 3.46 14.34
CA VAL A 227 10.88 2.93 14.77
C VAL A 227 10.75 1.86 15.86
N GLN A 228 9.74 1.96 16.72
CA GLN A 228 9.45 0.95 17.75
C GLN A 228 9.23 -0.46 17.16
N TYR A 229 8.62 -0.56 15.98
CA TYR A 229 8.42 -1.84 15.30
C TYR A 229 9.74 -2.41 14.78
N MET A 230 10.70 -1.55 14.42
CA MET A 230 12.03 -1.98 13.99
C MET A 230 12.87 -2.44 15.19
N GLU A 231 12.73 -1.79 16.34
CA GLU A 231 13.40 -2.19 17.58
C GLU A 231 13.01 -3.62 18.00
N ALA A 232 11.71 -3.93 18.01
CA ALA A 232 11.23 -5.28 18.35
C ALA A 232 11.81 -6.35 17.42
N LYS A 233 11.78 -6.12 16.10
CA LYS A 233 12.33 -7.05 15.11
C LYS A 233 13.84 -7.20 15.25
N THR A 234 14.56 -6.09 15.43
CA THR A 234 16.03 -6.09 15.53
C THR A 234 16.53 -6.91 16.71
N ARG A 235 15.84 -6.83 17.86
CA ARG A 235 16.11 -7.68 19.04
C ARG A 235 15.94 -9.16 18.72
N MET A 236 14.86 -9.52 18.02
CA MET A 236 14.66 -10.93 17.68
C MET A 236 15.73 -11.44 16.71
N TYR A 237 16.08 -10.67 15.67
CA TYR A 237 17.16 -11.06 14.77
C TYR A 237 18.51 -11.20 15.49
N GLN A 238 18.76 -10.42 16.55
CA GLN A 238 19.95 -10.61 17.40
C GLN A 238 19.94 -11.99 18.08
N VAL A 239 18.78 -12.38 18.66
CA VAL A 239 18.63 -13.68 19.34
C VAL A 239 18.79 -14.83 18.36
N LEU A 240 18.28 -14.67 17.13
CA LEU A 240 18.26 -15.71 16.10
C LEU A 240 19.54 -15.79 15.26
N ASP A 241 20.47 -14.85 15.43
CA ASP A 241 21.68 -14.78 14.61
C ASP A 241 22.50 -16.08 14.70
N GLY A 242 22.97 -16.56 13.54
CA GLY A 242 23.73 -17.80 13.43
C GLY A 242 22.96 -19.12 13.70
N ARG A 243 21.65 -19.08 13.99
CA ARG A 243 20.86 -20.29 14.33
C ARG A 243 20.14 -20.93 13.13
N GLY A 244 20.13 -20.26 11.98
CA GLY A 244 19.43 -20.74 10.77
C GLY A 244 17.90 -20.71 10.86
N THR A 245 17.33 -20.02 11.85
CA THR A 245 15.86 -19.90 12.05
C THR A 245 15.26 -18.70 11.31
N ALA A 246 16.07 -17.71 10.97
CA ALA A 246 15.67 -16.49 10.28
C ALA A 246 16.63 -16.20 9.12
N PRO A 247 16.24 -15.34 8.15
CA PRO A 247 17.17 -14.82 7.16
C PRO A 247 18.35 -14.12 7.83
N LYS A 248 19.55 -14.28 7.25
CA LYS A 248 20.77 -13.63 7.72
C LYS A 248 20.61 -12.11 7.82
N PHE A 249 20.99 -11.55 8.96
CA PHE A 249 21.08 -10.11 9.17
C PHE A 249 22.36 -9.57 8.52
N LEU A 250 22.25 -8.49 7.74
CA LEU A 250 23.37 -7.96 6.96
C LEU A 250 23.90 -6.63 7.50
N GLY A 251 23.10 -5.87 8.25
CA GLY A 251 23.53 -4.61 8.84
C GLY A 251 22.37 -3.67 9.18
N HIS A 252 22.69 -2.60 9.87
CA HIS A 252 21.73 -1.57 10.26
C HIS A 252 21.64 -0.49 9.19
N ILE A 253 20.42 0.04 8.99
CA ILE A 253 20.15 1.15 8.09
C ILE A 253 20.03 2.41 8.94
N TYR A 254 20.82 3.42 8.62
CA TYR A 254 20.74 4.71 9.27
C TYR A 254 20.34 5.82 8.31
N GLU A 255 19.77 6.87 8.87
CA GLU A 255 19.43 8.12 8.21
C GLU A 255 19.97 9.23 9.11
N ALA A 256 20.80 10.11 8.57
CA ALA A 256 21.48 11.16 9.33
C ALA A 256 22.18 10.57 10.58
N ASP A 257 21.68 10.89 11.78
CA ASP A 257 22.25 10.51 13.07
C ASP A 257 21.54 9.34 13.77
N ARG A 258 20.53 8.71 13.13
CA ARG A 258 19.70 7.68 13.76
C ARG A 258 19.57 6.40 12.94
N VAL A 259 19.42 5.29 13.65
CA VAL A 259 19.12 3.99 13.04
C VAL A 259 17.62 3.85 12.85
N ILE A 260 17.20 3.59 11.61
CA ILE A 260 15.80 3.52 11.21
C ILE A 260 15.35 2.12 10.80
N GLY A 261 16.26 1.15 10.69
CA GLY A 261 15.95 -0.17 10.21
C GLY A 261 17.17 -1.06 10.03
N PHE A 262 17.03 -2.10 9.22
CA PHE A 262 18.07 -3.09 8.96
C PHE A 262 17.91 -3.79 7.61
N LEU A 263 18.99 -4.43 7.16
CA LEU A 263 19.07 -5.25 5.96
C LEU A 263 19.10 -6.74 6.34
N LEU A 264 18.39 -7.53 5.56
CA LEU A 264 18.43 -8.99 5.59
C LEU A 264 18.85 -9.55 4.23
N GLU A 265 19.35 -10.77 4.21
CA GLU A 265 19.48 -11.51 2.96
C GLU A 265 18.12 -11.65 2.26
N LYS A 266 18.12 -11.54 0.93
CA LYS A 266 17.02 -12.08 0.13
C LYS A 266 17.24 -13.58 0.02
N VAL A 267 16.29 -14.37 0.50
CA VAL A 267 16.35 -15.84 0.39
C VAL A 267 16.24 -16.20 -1.10
N PRO A 268 17.30 -16.74 -1.74
CA PRO A 268 17.29 -17.06 -3.17
C PRO A 268 16.28 -18.17 -3.44
N ASP A 269 15.43 -17.96 -4.45
CA ASP A 269 14.36 -18.90 -4.86
C ASP A 269 13.49 -19.39 -3.70
N GLY A 270 13.41 -18.59 -2.63
CA GLY A 270 12.57 -18.86 -1.48
C GLY A 270 11.11 -18.62 -1.84
N ARG A 271 10.25 -19.61 -1.54
CA ARG A 271 8.80 -19.47 -1.71
C ARG A 271 8.10 -19.42 -0.36
N ASN A 272 6.91 -18.84 -0.34
CA ASN A 272 6.05 -18.91 0.84
C ASN A 272 5.64 -20.37 1.11
N ALA A 273 5.33 -20.67 2.36
CA ALA A 273 4.78 -21.96 2.73
C ALA A 273 3.40 -22.16 2.09
N GLU A 274 3.09 -23.42 1.79
CA GLU A 274 1.77 -23.88 1.35
C GLU A 274 1.28 -24.99 2.29
N PRO A 275 0.00 -25.39 2.23
CA PRO A 275 -0.54 -26.44 3.10
C PRO A 275 0.26 -27.76 3.07
N ALA A 276 0.92 -28.06 1.95
CA ALA A 276 1.77 -29.24 1.81
C ALA A 276 3.06 -29.18 2.66
N ASP A 277 3.50 -27.99 3.07
CA ASP A 277 4.73 -27.78 3.85
C ASP A 277 4.51 -27.86 5.36
N LEU A 278 3.32 -28.29 5.80
CA LEU A 278 2.91 -28.26 7.20
C LEU A 278 3.95 -28.89 8.14
N GLU A 279 4.49 -30.05 7.78
CA GLU A 279 5.44 -30.78 8.62
C GLU A 279 6.76 -30.04 8.80
N ILE A 280 7.32 -29.49 7.71
CA ILE A 280 8.57 -28.72 7.79
C ILE A 280 8.37 -27.37 8.50
N CYS A 281 7.19 -26.78 8.36
CA CYS A 281 6.82 -25.55 9.08
C CYS A 281 6.63 -25.80 10.58
N HIS A 282 5.98 -26.91 10.97
CA HIS A 282 5.91 -27.33 12.37
C HIS A 282 7.31 -27.52 12.97
N ALA A 283 8.21 -28.21 12.27
CA ALA A 283 9.57 -28.42 12.74
C ALA A 283 10.32 -27.09 12.93
N ALA A 284 10.15 -26.14 12.01
CA ALA A 284 10.76 -24.81 12.12
C ALA A 284 10.20 -23.99 13.28
N LEU A 285 8.88 -24.01 13.47
CA LEU A 285 8.22 -23.32 14.56
C LEU A 285 8.60 -23.92 15.92
N ARG A 286 8.70 -25.25 16.03
CA ARG A 286 9.21 -25.91 17.26
C ARG A 286 10.65 -25.52 17.58
N ARG A 287 11.53 -25.41 16.57
CA ARG A 287 12.90 -24.90 16.79
C ARG A 287 12.90 -23.48 17.31
N PHE A 288 11.98 -22.64 16.83
CA PHE A 288 11.79 -21.29 17.34
C PHE A 288 11.25 -21.28 18.78
N HIS A 289 10.23 -22.09 19.09
CA HIS A 289 9.68 -22.25 20.44
C HIS A 289 10.70 -22.75 21.46
N ALA A 290 11.62 -23.64 21.05
CA ALA A 290 12.71 -24.13 21.89
C ALA A 290 13.69 -23.02 22.34
N LEU A 291 13.66 -21.85 21.70
CA LEU A 291 14.41 -20.67 22.13
C LEU A 291 13.68 -19.87 23.24
N GLY A 292 12.47 -20.30 23.63
CA GLY A 292 11.67 -19.66 24.68
C GLY A 292 10.78 -18.53 24.18
N PHE A 293 10.37 -18.55 22.90
CA PHE A 293 9.56 -17.50 22.29
C PHE A 293 8.34 -18.05 21.58
N LEU A 294 7.22 -17.33 21.69
CA LEU A 294 6.04 -17.47 20.85
C LEU A 294 6.19 -16.56 19.62
N HIS A 295 5.79 -17.00 18.42
CA HIS A 295 5.92 -16.14 17.23
C HIS A 295 4.85 -15.04 17.23
N GLY A 296 3.61 -15.38 17.59
CA GLY A 296 2.47 -14.48 17.76
C GLY A 296 1.74 -14.08 16.47
N ASP A 297 2.27 -14.43 15.30
CA ASP A 297 1.71 -14.02 13.99
C ASP A 297 1.93 -15.04 12.87
N CYS A 298 1.89 -16.34 13.19
CA CYS A 298 2.04 -17.36 12.15
C CYS A 298 0.96 -17.20 11.07
N ASN A 299 1.41 -17.13 9.82
CA ASN A 299 0.62 -17.20 8.59
C ASN A 299 1.58 -17.65 7.47
N LYS A 300 1.05 -18.10 6.33
CA LYS A 300 1.89 -18.70 5.28
C LYS A 300 2.98 -17.78 4.69
N TYR A 301 2.79 -16.47 4.74
CA TYR A 301 3.75 -15.48 4.22
C TYR A 301 4.93 -15.25 5.18
N ASN A 302 4.79 -15.67 6.45
CA ASN A 302 5.84 -15.55 7.45
C ASN A 302 6.78 -16.77 7.51
N PHE A 303 6.56 -17.76 6.65
CA PHE A 303 7.39 -18.96 6.51
C PHE A 303 7.95 -19.00 5.09
N ILE A 304 9.27 -18.90 4.96
CA ILE A 304 9.96 -18.96 3.68
C ILE A 304 10.67 -20.31 3.57
N ILE A 305 10.29 -21.08 2.55
CA ILE A 305 10.85 -22.39 2.22
C ILE A 305 12.00 -22.19 1.24
N ARG A 306 13.20 -22.60 1.63
CA ARG A 306 14.37 -22.63 0.77
C ARG A 306 14.33 -23.83 -0.18
N PRO A 307 15.05 -23.80 -1.32
CA PRO A 307 15.13 -24.92 -2.26
C PRO A 307 15.66 -26.22 -1.64
N ASP A 308 16.49 -26.13 -0.60
CA ASP A 308 17.01 -27.27 0.15
C ASP A 308 16.02 -27.85 1.19
N GLY A 309 14.81 -27.30 1.27
CA GLY A 309 13.76 -27.69 2.21
C GLY A 309 13.89 -27.05 3.59
N GLN A 310 14.92 -26.22 3.84
CA GLN A 310 15.02 -25.48 5.10
C GLN A 310 13.97 -24.38 5.16
N VAL A 311 13.41 -24.16 6.34
CA VAL A 311 12.41 -23.12 6.57
C VAL A 311 12.99 -22.04 7.46
N VAL A 312 12.82 -20.79 7.06
CA VAL A 312 13.08 -19.62 7.90
C VAL A 312 11.82 -18.82 8.16
N LEU A 313 11.76 -18.29 9.37
CA LEU A 313 10.67 -17.46 9.84
C LEU A 313 11.00 -15.99 9.60
N ILE A 314 9.97 -15.20 9.34
CA ILE A 314 10.07 -13.75 9.23
C ILE A 314 8.92 -13.09 10.00
N ASP A 315 9.08 -11.78 10.24
CA ASP A 315 8.08 -10.91 10.84
C ASP A 315 7.81 -11.16 12.33
N PHE A 316 8.87 -11.04 13.12
CA PHE A 316 8.87 -11.21 14.57
C PHE A 316 8.31 -10.02 15.36
N GLU A 317 7.42 -9.20 14.78
CA GLU A 317 6.89 -7.99 15.43
C GLU A 317 6.09 -8.32 16.69
N LYS A 318 5.35 -9.44 16.66
CA LYS A 318 4.50 -9.93 17.77
C LYS A 318 5.14 -11.04 18.58
N SER A 319 6.43 -11.28 18.37
CA SER A 319 7.12 -12.36 19.08
C SER A 319 7.45 -11.94 20.49
N GLU A 320 7.11 -12.81 21.45
CA GLU A 320 7.22 -12.54 22.88
C GLU A 320 7.83 -13.75 23.60
N PRO A 321 8.59 -13.52 24.69
CA PRO A 321 9.04 -14.61 25.55
C PRO A 321 7.86 -15.44 26.05
N CYS A 322 7.93 -16.75 25.90
CA CYS A 322 6.87 -17.66 26.32
C CYS A 322 7.47 -18.94 26.88
N ALA A 323 7.06 -19.28 28.10
CA ALA A 323 7.43 -20.51 28.78
C ALA A 323 6.22 -21.43 29.01
N ASP A 324 5.01 -21.03 28.59
CA ASP A 324 3.78 -21.81 28.75
C ASP A 324 3.65 -22.83 27.61
N PRO A 325 3.80 -24.14 27.88
CA PRO A 325 3.69 -25.17 26.85
C PRO A 325 2.33 -25.19 26.17
N ALA A 326 1.26 -24.80 26.87
CA ALA A 326 -0.10 -24.80 26.31
C ALA A 326 -0.24 -23.75 25.21
N LEU A 327 0.35 -22.55 25.39
CA LEU A 327 0.32 -21.49 24.38
C LEU A 327 1.20 -21.85 23.16
N LEU A 328 2.35 -22.45 23.39
CA LEU A 328 3.24 -22.91 22.31
C LEU A 328 2.58 -24.01 21.47
N GLU A 329 1.99 -25.03 22.11
CA GLU A 329 1.26 -26.10 21.41
C GLU A 329 0.00 -25.58 20.72
N ALA A 330 -0.70 -24.59 21.29
CA ALA A 330 -1.82 -23.94 20.61
C ALA A 330 -1.37 -23.21 19.33
N GLU A 331 -0.22 -22.54 19.34
CA GLU A 331 0.32 -21.90 18.14
C GLU A 331 0.68 -22.93 17.07
N ILE A 332 1.31 -24.04 17.44
CA ILE A 332 1.57 -25.18 16.54
C ILE A 332 0.27 -25.73 15.96
N ALA A 333 -0.71 -26.04 16.80
CA ALA A 333 -1.99 -26.62 16.36
C ALA A 333 -2.76 -25.68 15.40
N SER A 334 -2.61 -24.36 15.57
CA SER A 334 -3.22 -23.36 14.70
C SER A 334 -2.63 -23.31 13.29
N LEU A 335 -1.41 -23.84 13.08
CA LEU A 335 -0.64 -23.62 11.86
C LEU A 335 -1.31 -24.21 10.62
N LYS A 336 -1.93 -25.40 10.73
CA LYS A 336 -2.65 -26.04 9.61
C LYS A 336 -3.72 -25.13 9.00
N GLY A 337 -4.53 -24.50 9.85
CA GLY A 337 -5.56 -23.56 9.39
C GLY A 337 -4.95 -22.29 8.78
N LYS A 338 -3.87 -21.78 9.37
CA LYS A 338 -3.17 -20.57 8.91
C LYS A 338 -2.46 -20.75 7.57
N LEU A 339 -1.97 -21.95 7.26
CA LEU A 339 -1.38 -22.26 5.95
C LEU A 339 -2.45 -22.44 4.87
N ALA A 340 -3.63 -22.97 5.23
CA ALA A 340 -4.76 -23.13 4.34
C ALA A 340 -5.57 -21.84 4.08
N ASP A 341 -5.21 -20.73 4.74
CA ASP A 341 -5.93 -19.46 4.62
C ASP A 341 -5.77 -18.85 3.21
N THR A 342 -6.92 -18.66 2.54
CA THR A 342 -7.02 -18.07 1.19
C THR A 342 -7.42 -16.59 1.20
N THR A 343 -7.73 -16.03 2.37
CA THR A 343 -8.19 -14.63 2.51
C THR A 343 -7.13 -13.60 2.11
N GLY A 344 -5.86 -14.01 2.00
CA GLY A 344 -4.76 -13.11 1.69
C GLY A 344 -4.27 -12.31 2.90
N ARG A 345 -4.80 -12.58 4.11
CA ARG A 345 -4.36 -11.94 5.34
C ARG A 345 -2.87 -12.23 5.58
N GLY A 346 -2.08 -11.17 5.76
CA GLY A 346 -0.62 -11.24 5.91
C GLY A 346 0.18 -11.18 4.60
N GLY A 347 -0.49 -11.27 3.44
CA GLY A 347 0.14 -11.04 2.15
C GLY A 347 0.38 -9.54 1.95
N GLY A 348 1.61 -9.16 1.59
CA GLY A 348 1.99 -7.77 1.35
C GLY A 348 1.21 -7.10 0.21
N LEU A 349 1.57 -5.86 -0.12
CA LEU A 349 0.90 -5.05 -1.16
C LEU A 349 0.83 -5.79 -2.53
N LEU A 350 1.83 -6.61 -2.85
CA LEU A 350 1.93 -7.35 -4.12
C LEU A 350 1.04 -8.58 -4.24
N SER A 351 0.70 -9.27 -3.13
CA SER A 351 -0.16 -10.46 -3.23
C SER A 351 -1.59 -10.13 -3.66
N ARG A 352 -1.95 -8.84 -3.60
CA ARG A 352 -3.23 -8.32 -4.09
C ARG A 352 -3.17 -8.01 -5.59
N ALA A 353 -2.03 -7.53 -6.09
CA ALA A 353 -1.84 -7.19 -7.50
C ALA A 353 -1.69 -8.44 -8.40
N LEU A 354 -1.06 -9.51 -7.90
CA LEU A 354 -0.90 -10.77 -8.65
C LEU A 354 -2.21 -11.60 -8.74
N ARG A 355 -3.21 -11.34 -7.88
CA ARG A 355 -4.54 -11.95 -8.04
C ARG A 355 -5.33 -11.36 -9.21
N ASP A 356 -5.02 -10.14 -9.62
CA ASP A 356 -5.67 -9.49 -10.75
C ASP A 356 -4.99 -9.83 -12.09
N SER A 357 -3.84 -10.53 -12.08
CA SER A 357 -3.10 -10.93 -13.29
C SER A 357 -3.16 -12.42 -13.62
N ASP A 358 -3.41 -13.31 -12.65
CA ASP A 358 -3.31 -14.76 -12.87
C ASP A 358 -4.66 -15.42 -13.22
N GLY A 359 -5.63 -14.64 -13.70
CA GLY A 359 -6.94 -15.09 -14.16
C GLY A 359 -7.08 -15.30 -15.68
N GLU A 360 -6.01 -15.08 -16.45
CA GLU A 360 -6.01 -15.33 -17.90
C GLU A 360 -4.80 -16.18 -18.26
N LEU A 361 -5.01 -17.49 -18.43
CA LEU A 361 -4.39 -18.37 -19.42
C LEU A 361 -4.75 -19.83 -19.08
N GLU A 362 -5.96 -20.25 -19.44
CA GLU A 362 -6.28 -21.62 -19.84
C GLU A 362 -7.62 -21.59 -20.60
N GLY A 363 -7.54 -21.77 -21.93
CA GLY A 363 -8.65 -21.70 -22.88
C GLY A 363 -8.17 -21.36 -24.28
#